data_AF-A0A1A6DSG2-F1
#
_entry.id   AF-A0A1A6DSG2-F1
#
_cell.length_a   1.000
_cell.length_b   1.000
_cell.length_c   1.000
_cell.angle_alpha   90.00
_cell.angle_beta   90.00
_cell.angle_gamma   90.00
#
_symmetry.space_group_name_H-M   'P 1'
#
loop_
_entity.id
_entity.type
_entity.pdbx_description
1 polymer ?
#
loop_
_entity_poly.entity_id
_entity_poly.type
_entity_poly.pdbx_seq_one_letter_code
_entity_poly.pdbx_strand_id
1 'polypeptide(L)' 'MALDKGCLSCHGDPPRGKAPTMAALAQRYAQLSADELTKKAEKLCEHRLLGGVAAHEKLTPEESLRLVRWIATGAR' A
#
# COMPACT_ATOMS: atom_id res chain seq x y z
N MET A 1 -1.97 9.47 6.90
CA MET A 1 -2.50 8.50 5.92
C MET A 1 -2.01 7.07 6.16
N ALA A 2 -0.72 6.75 6.08
CA ALA A 2 -0.21 5.39 6.35
C ALA A 2 -0.12 5.03 7.85
N LEU A 3 0.16 6.02 8.71
CA LEU A 3 0.12 5.88 10.18
C LEU A 3 -1.30 5.60 10.68
N ASP A 4 -2.28 6.41 10.25
CA ASP A 4 -3.67 6.34 10.73
C ASP A 4 -4.39 5.04 10.37
N LYS A 5 -3.96 4.38 9.29
CA LYS A 5 -4.57 3.14 8.80
C LYS A 5 -3.81 1.88 9.29
N GLY A 6 -2.74 2.04 10.07
CA GLY A 6 -1.97 0.94 10.64
C GLY A 6 -1.00 0.25 9.68
N CYS A 7 -0.64 0.88 8.55
CA CYS A 7 0.24 0.29 7.55
C CYS A 7 1.65 0.01 8.10
N LEU A 8 2.15 0.87 9.00
CA LEU A 8 3.48 0.71 9.62
C LEU A 8 3.59 -0.50 10.56
N SER A 9 2.48 -1.03 11.05
CA SER A 9 2.49 -2.24 11.89
C SER A 9 3.04 -3.48 11.15
N CYS A 10 2.99 -3.46 9.82
CA CYS A 10 3.59 -4.49 8.97
C CYS A 10 4.73 -3.95 8.09
N HIS A 11 4.61 -2.73 7.58
CA HIS A 11 5.56 -2.12 6.65
C HIS A 11 6.58 -1.17 7.30
N GLY A 12 6.68 -1.18 8.64
CA GLY A 12 7.65 -0.39 9.38
C GLY A 12 9.10 -0.82 9.14
N ASP A 13 10.01 -0.25 9.91
CA ASP A 13 11.42 -0.64 9.96
C ASP A 13 11.80 -0.94 11.42
N PRO A 14 11.96 -2.23 11.80
CA PRO A 14 11.96 -3.41 10.94
C PRO A 14 10.55 -3.84 10.48
N PRO A 15 10.41 -4.48 9.30
CA PRO A 15 9.11 -4.94 8.82
C PRO A 15 8.65 -6.21 9.54
N ARG A 16 7.33 -6.44 9.57
CA ARG A 16 6.74 -7.65 10.15
C ARG A 16 6.76 -8.80 9.15
N GLY A 17 7.44 -9.89 9.48
CA GLY A 17 7.46 -11.11 8.68
C GLY A 17 8.08 -10.88 7.30
N LYS A 18 7.35 -11.22 6.23
CA LYS A 18 7.82 -11.07 4.83
C LYS A 18 7.31 -9.79 4.16
N ALA A 19 6.69 -8.88 4.90
CA ALA A 19 6.21 -7.63 4.35
C ALA A 19 7.39 -6.74 3.90
N PRO A 20 7.34 -6.08 2.73
CA PRO A 20 8.34 -5.09 2.36
C PRO A 20 8.22 -3.84 3.25
N THR A 21 9.31 -3.12 3.51
CA THR A 21 9.22 -1.83 4.21
C THR A 21 8.51 -0.77 3.35
N MET A 22 8.00 0.29 3.97
CA MET A 22 7.43 1.44 3.24
C MET A 22 8.46 2.05 2.28
N ALA A 23 9.73 2.14 2.69
CA ALA A 23 10.81 2.63 1.84
C ALA A 23 11.03 1.73 0.61
N ALA A 24 11.02 0.40 0.80
CA ALA A 24 11.14 -0.55 -0.31
C ALA A 24 9.93 -0.48 -1.26
N LEU A 25 8.72 -0.26 -0.73
CA LEU A 25 7.53 -0.04 -1.55
C LEU A 25 7.64 1.26 -2.35
N ALA A 26 8.10 2.35 -1.74
CA ALA A 26 8.27 3.64 -2.39
C ALA A 26 9.24 3.54 -3.58
N GLN A 27 10.40 2.91 -3.40
CA GLN A 27 11.37 2.70 -4.48
C GLN A 27 10.81 1.88 -5.65
N ARG A 28 10.00 0.85 -5.34
CA ARG A 28 9.36 0.02 -6.38
C ARG A 28 8.29 0.79 -7.12
N TYR A 29 7.49 1.59 -6.41
CA TYR A 29 6.32 2.25 -6.98
C TYR A 29 6.69 3.53 -7.73
N ALA A 30 7.82 4.16 -7.38
CA ALA A 30 8.36 5.31 -8.11
C ALA A 30 8.67 5.02 -9.58
N GLN A 31 8.87 3.75 -9.94
CA GLN A 31 9.16 3.30 -11.31
C GLN A 31 7.90 2.92 -12.10
N LEU A 32 6.73 2.91 -11.45
CA LEU A 32 5.48 2.47 -12.07
C LEU A 32 4.77 3.62 -12.77
N SER A 33 4.16 3.33 -13.91
CA SER A 33 3.24 4.23 -14.59
C SER A 33 1.94 4.43 -13.80
N ALA A 34 1.17 5.45 -14.17
CA ALA A 34 -0.13 5.73 -13.55
C ALA A 34 -1.13 4.55 -13.68
N ASP A 35 -1.09 3.83 -14.81
CA ASP A 35 -1.95 2.68 -15.06
C ASP A 35 -1.53 1.47 -14.19
N GLU A 36 -0.23 1.26 -14.01
CA GLU A 36 0.29 0.20 -13.13
C GLU A 36 -0.04 0.49 -11.67
N LEU A 37 0.03 1.74 -11.23
CA LEU A 37 -0.41 2.15 -9.90
C LEU A 37 -1.91 1.92 -9.71
N THR A 38 -2.72 2.21 -10.72
CA THR A 38 -4.17 1.93 -10.68
C THR A 38 -4.44 0.43 -10.51
N LYS A 39 -3.77 -0.42 -11.31
CA LYS A 39 -3.85 -1.89 -11.16
C LYS A 39 -3.38 -2.38 -9.79
N LYS A 40 -2.39 -1.73 -9.17
CA LYS A 40 -1.97 -2.05 -7.79
C LYS A 40 -3.05 -1.71 -6.77
N ALA A 41 -3.70 -0.56 -6.90
CA ALA A 41 -4.80 -0.15 -6.03
C ALA A 41 -5.99 -1.10 -6.13
N GLU A 42 -6.37 -1.50 -7.36
CA GLU A 42 -7.43 -2.47 -7.61
C GLU A 42 -7.12 -3.81 -6.93
N LYS A 43 -5.90 -4.34 -7.11
CA LYS A 43 -5.48 -5.58 -6.44
C LYS A 43 -5.46 -5.50 -4.92
N LEU A 44 -5.19 -4.32 -4.36
CA LEU A 44 -5.28 -4.10 -2.91
C LEU A 44 -6.73 -4.25 -2.43
N CYS A 45 -7.68 -3.75 -3.21
CA CYS A 45 -9.12 -3.88 -2.95
C CYS A 45 -9.68 -5.27 -3.28
N GLU A 46 -9.11 -6.00 -4.23
CA GLU A 46 -9.49 -7.40 -4.48
C GLU A 46 -9.06 -8.31 -3.32
N HIS A 47 -7.86 -8.10 -2.76
CA HIS A 47 -7.41 -8.86 -1.58
C HIS A 47 -8.28 -8.60 -0.33
N ARG A 48 -8.97 -7.45 -0.26
CA ARG A 48 -9.98 -7.19 0.78
C ARG A 48 -11.16 -8.17 0.69
N LEU A 49 -11.49 -8.70 -0.49
CA LEU A 49 -12.59 -9.64 -0.66
C LEU A 49 -12.19 -11.10 -0.29
N LEU A 50 -10.89 -11.37 -0.13
CA LEU A 50 -10.34 -12.71 0.07
C LEU A 50 -9.84 -12.97 1.51
N GLY A 51 -10.23 -12.13 2.47
CA GLY A 51 -9.91 -12.31 3.90
C GLY A 51 -8.47 -11.95 4.27
N GLY A 52 -7.92 -10.90 3.64
CA GLY A 52 -6.53 -10.50 3.78
C GLY A 52 -6.35 -9.20 4.56
N VAL A 53 -5.79 -9.31 5.77
CA VAL A 53 -5.25 -8.20 6.61
C VAL A 53 -6.26 -7.06 6.84
N ALA A 54 -6.84 -7.00 8.05
CA ALA A 54 -7.87 -6.03 8.44
C ALA A 54 -7.55 -4.54 8.15
N ALA A 55 -6.27 -4.15 8.09
CA ALA A 55 -5.88 -2.80 7.69
C ALA A 55 -6.15 -2.51 6.21
N HIS A 56 -5.96 -3.49 5.32
CA HIS A 56 -6.24 -3.37 3.88
C HIS A 56 -7.74 -3.40 3.60
N GLU A 57 -8.51 -4.16 4.40
CA GLU A 57 -9.96 -4.25 4.26
C GLU A 57 -10.70 -2.93 4.56
N LYS A 58 -10.05 -1.99 5.23
CA LYS A 58 -10.59 -0.66 5.54
C LYS A 58 -10.37 0.37 4.43
N LEU A 59 -9.62 0.03 3.39
CA LEU A 59 -9.31 0.94 2.29
C LEU A 59 -10.40 0.87 1.22
N THR A 60 -10.97 2.02 0.88
CA THR A 60 -11.82 2.16 -0.32
C THR A 60 -10.95 2.18 -1.57
N PRO A 61 -11.50 1.93 -2.78
CA PRO A 61 -10.75 2.05 -4.03
C PRO A 61 -10.04 3.40 -4.20
N GLU A 62 -10.69 4.49 -3.79
CA GLU A 62 -10.14 5.85 -3.85
C GLU A 62 -9.03 6.07 -2.83
N GLU A 63 -9.16 5.49 -1.63
CA GLU A 63 -8.08 5.51 -0.62
C GLU A 63 -6.89 4.67 -1.07
N SER A 64 -7.12 3.49 -1.66
CA SER A 64 -6.09 2.62 -2.22
C SER A 64 -5.32 3.33 -3.32
N LEU A 65 -6.01 4.00 -4.26
CA LEU A 65 -5.36 4.75 -5.33
C LEU A 65 -4.53 5.92 -4.80
N ARG A 66 -5.07 6.67 -3.83
CA ARG A 66 -4.31 7.74 -3.16
C ARG A 66 -3.10 7.18 -2.44
N LEU A 67 -3.23 6.03 -1.77
CA LEU A 67 -2.15 5.38 -1.03
C LEU A 67 -1.01 4.96 -1.97
N VAL A 68 -1.30 4.23 -3.05
CA VAL A 68 -0.25 3.76 -3.96
C VAL A 68 0.46 4.92 -4.67
N ARG A 69 -0.27 5.99 -5.01
CA ARG A 69 0.33 7.22 -5.58
C ARG A 69 1.22 7.92 -4.56
N TRP A 70 0.76 8.07 -3.33
CA TRP A 70 1.54 8.65 -2.25
C TRP A 70 2.81 7.84 -1.95
N ILE A 71 2.71 6.50 -1.97
CA ILE A 71 3.87 5.60 -1.86
C ILE A 71 4.86 5.87 -3.01
N ALA A 72 4.37 5.95 -4.26
CA ALA A 72 5.20 6.23 -5.43
C ALA A 72 5.96 7.57 -5.32
N THR A 73 5.40 8.55 -4.61
CA THR A 73 6.07 9.85 -4.37
C THR A 73 7.09 9.85 -3.21
N GLY A 74 7.32 8.69 -2.57
CA GLY A 74 8.32 8.54 -1.52
C GLY A 74 7.76 8.16 -0.14
N ALA A 75 6.45 7.93 -0.01
CA ALA A 75 5.81 7.58 1.26
C ALA A 75 6.14 8.54 2.42
N ARG A 76 6.20 9.84 2.13
CA ARG A 76 6.51 10.93 3.07
C ARG A 76 5.34 11.89 3.25
#